data_AF-A0A1F3TBC2-F1
#
_entry.id   AF-A0A1F3TBC2-F1
#
_cell.length_a   1.000
_cell.length_b   1.000
_cell.length_c   1.000
_cell.angle_alpha   90.00
_cell.angle_beta   90.00
_cell.angle_gamma   90.00
#
_symmetry.space_group_name_H-M   'P 1'
#
loop_
_entity.id
_entity.type
_entity.pdbx_description
1 polymer ?
#
loop_
_entity_poly.entity_id
_entity_poly.type
_entity_poly.pdbx_seq_one_letter_code
_entity_poly.pdbx_strand_id
1 'polypeptide(L)'
;MNKLKGKIIDIKLSDNISIIKVDVEGDVFSSIVLEGKKGPSNYKMKDSVTLLFKETEVGLAKDLTGMISLRNRFKAVIKKIDKGPILAKVTLDYKHHTIESIISAQSAGQMMLKDKEEVEWLVKTNEVTLMKNPA
;
A
#
# COMPACT_ATOMS: atom_id res chain seq x y z
N MET A 1 7.29 -8.87 0.76
CA MET A 1 7.30 -7.39 0.84
C MET A 1 6.74 -6.86 -0.46
N ASN A 2 5.64 -6.13 -0.43
CA ASN A 2 5.04 -5.52 -1.63
C ASN A 2 5.93 -4.38 -2.15
N LYS A 3 5.99 -4.24 -3.47
CA LYS A 3 6.80 -3.22 -4.15
C LYS A 3 6.03 -2.62 -5.30
N LEU A 4 5.93 -1.30 -5.33
CA LEU A 4 5.34 -0.55 -6.45
C LEU A 4 6.31 0.55 -6.87
N LYS A 5 6.47 0.77 -8.18
CA LYS A 5 7.29 1.87 -8.69
C LYS A 5 6.40 3.05 -9.01
N GLY A 6 6.85 4.25 -8.70
CA GLY A 6 6.11 5.46 -8.98
C GLY A 6 7.00 6.71 -9.03
N LYS A 7 6.37 7.85 -9.26
CA LYS A 7 7.03 9.16 -9.31
C LYS A 7 6.47 10.09 -8.26
N ILE A 8 7.33 10.84 -7.59
CA ILE A 8 6.89 11.83 -6.61
C ILE A 8 6.18 12.99 -7.31
N ILE A 9 4.95 13.26 -6.88
CA ILE A 9 4.10 14.33 -7.42
C ILE A 9 3.74 15.43 -6.41
N ASP A 10 4.01 15.22 -5.13
CA ASP A 10 3.78 16.22 -4.07
C ASP A 10 4.65 15.90 -2.85
N ILE A 11 5.16 16.93 -2.18
CA ILE A 11 5.91 16.81 -0.92
C ILE A 11 5.42 17.92 0.00
N LYS A 12 4.83 17.53 1.13
CA LYS A 12 4.43 18.44 2.19
C LYS A 12 5.26 18.17 3.45
N LEU A 13 6.08 19.13 3.81
CA LEU A 13 6.90 19.10 5.02
C LEU A 13 6.17 19.79 6.18
N SER A 14 6.21 19.18 7.36
CA SER A 14 5.80 19.79 8.63
C SER A 14 6.74 19.29 9.73
N ASP A 15 7.48 20.21 10.36
CA ASP A 15 8.48 19.90 11.37
C ASP A 15 9.49 18.83 10.90
N ASN A 16 9.49 17.68 11.57
CA ASN A 16 10.38 16.55 11.28
C ASN A 16 9.67 15.43 10.50
N ILE A 17 8.60 15.74 9.77
CA ILE A 17 7.81 14.77 9.03
C ILE A 17 7.46 15.31 7.65
N SER A 18 7.69 14.50 6.62
CA SER A 18 7.17 14.73 5.28
C SER A 18 6.04 13.77 4.94
N ILE A 19 4.96 14.31 4.39
CA ILE A 19 4.00 13.52 3.62
C ILE A 19 4.37 13.64 2.15
N ILE A 20 4.70 12.52 1.54
CA ILE A 20 5.08 12.44 0.12
C ILE A 20 3.96 11.73 -0.63
N LYS A 21 3.48 12.33 -1.72
CA LYS A 21 2.57 11.67 -2.65
C LYS A 21 3.31 11.14 -3.86
N VAL A 22 2.98 9.92 -4.24
CA VAL A 22 3.60 9.20 -5.35
C VAL A 22 2.52 8.73 -6.31
N ASP A 23 2.67 9.08 -7.58
CA ASP A 23 1.84 8.55 -8.66
C ASP A 23 2.33 7.16 -9.07
N VAL A 24 1.42 6.19 -9.05
CA VAL A 24 1.60 4.81 -9.51
C VAL A 24 0.51 4.54 -10.55
N GLU A 25 0.84 4.78 -11.81
CA GLU A 25 -0.06 4.53 -12.95
C GLU A 25 -1.42 5.24 -12.82
N GLY A 26 -1.42 6.48 -12.35
CA GLY A 26 -2.62 7.30 -12.14
C GLY A 26 -3.22 7.21 -10.73
N ASP A 27 -2.80 6.24 -9.91
CA ASP A 27 -3.25 6.12 -8.52
C ASP A 27 -2.25 6.82 -7.59
N VAL A 28 -2.77 7.66 -6.70
CA VAL A 28 -1.95 8.48 -5.81
C VAL A 28 -1.80 7.82 -4.45
N PHE A 29 -0.58 7.37 -4.16
CA PHE A 29 -0.16 6.87 -2.87
C PHE A 29 0.34 8.00 -2.00
N SER A 30 0.12 7.91 -0.69
CA SER A 30 0.71 8.77 0.32
C SER A 30 1.64 7.94 1.22
N SER A 31 2.82 8.47 1.50
CA SER A 31 3.80 7.93 2.45
C SER A 31 4.16 9.00 3.48
N ILE A 32 4.38 8.59 4.73
CA ILE A 32 4.97 9.43 5.77
C ILE A 32 6.45 9.05 5.90
N VAL A 33 7.33 10.03 5.79
CA VAL A 33 8.77 9.89 5.97
C VAL A 33 9.20 10.74 7.16
N LEU A 34 9.92 10.12 8.10
CA LEU A 34 10.55 10.85 9.20
C LEU A 34 11.80 11.54 8.69
N GLU A 35 11.91 12.82 9.02
CA GLU A 35 13.06 13.63 8.70
C GLU A 35 14.18 13.39 9.71
N GLY A 36 15.37 13.07 9.20
CA GLY A 36 16.52 12.79 10.04
C GLY A 36 17.13 14.07 10.60
N LYS A 37 17.90 13.95 11.69
CA LYS A 37 18.72 15.05 12.24
C LYS A 37 19.73 15.64 11.24
N LYS A 38 19.99 14.95 10.13
CA LYS A 38 20.92 15.35 9.05
C LYS A 38 20.27 16.20 7.95
N GLY A 39 19.02 16.63 8.13
CA GLY A 39 18.29 17.45 7.16
C GLY A 39 17.20 16.68 6.43
N PRO A 40 16.47 17.36 5.53
CA PRO A 40 15.31 16.80 4.85
C PRO A 40 15.69 15.57 4.02
N SER A 41 14.75 14.65 3.90
CA SER A 41 14.80 13.44 3.13
C SER A 41 15.14 13.88 1.71
N ASN A 42 16.16 13.24 1.12
CA ASN A 42 16.74 13.68 -0.15
C ASN A 42 15.75 13.59 -1.34
N TYR A 43 14.46 13.31 -1.12
CA TYR A 43 13.42 13.21 -2.12
C TYR A 43 13.13 14.55 -2.77
N LYS A 44 13.04 14.55 -4.10
CA LYS A 44 12.66 15.71 -4.90
C LYS A 44 11.44 15.39 -5.75
N MET A 45 10.73 16.44 -6.14
CA MET A 45 9.66 16.33 -7.14
C MET A 45 10.15 15.60 -8.38
N LYS A 46 9.31 14.71 -8.92
CA LYS A 46 9.60 13.84 -10.09
C LYS A 46 10.65 12.75 -9.87
N ASP A 47 11.24 12.62 -8.68
CA ASP A 47 12.11 11.47 -8.36
C ASP A 47 11.34 10.16 -8.60
N SER A 48 12.02 9.19 -9.21
CA SER A 48 11.51 7.83 -9.31
C SER A 48 11.82 7.07 -8.03
N VAL A 49 10.78 6.52 -7.40
CA VAL A 49 10.87 5.81 -6.13
C VAL A 49 10.20 4.46 -6.22
N THR A 50 10.61 3.56 -5.34
CA THR A 50 9.88 2.31 -5.06
C THR A 50 9.18 2.46 -3.71
N LEU A 51 7.86 2.32 -3.70
CA LEU A 51 7.07 2.16 -2.48
C LEU A 51 7.21 0.73 -1.96
N LEU A 52 7.42 0.58 -0.66
CA LEU A 52 7.60 -0.68 0.03
C LEU A 52 6.63 -0.74 1.22
N PHE A 53 5.91 -1.83 1.36
CA PHE A 53 5.05 -2.10 2.51
C PHE A 53 4.91 -3.59 2.73
N LYS A 54 4.79 -4.00 4.00
CA LYS A 54 4.68 -5.42 4.36
C LYS A 54 3.28 -5.92 4.04
N GLU A 55 3.19 -7.20 3.69
CA GLU A 55 1.94 -7.92 3.43
C GLU A 55 1.01 -7.92 4.63
N THR A 56 1.57 -7.91 5.85
CA THR A 56 0.84 -7.85 7.12
C THR A 56 0.20 -6.50 7.40
N GLU A 57 0.65 -5.44 6.72
CA GLU A 57 0.08 -4.08 6.84
C GLU A 57 -0.95 -3.78 5.75
N VAL A 58 -1.22 -4.74 4.86
CA VAL A 58 -2.25 -4.64 3.84
C VAL A 58 -3.55 -5.22 4.36
N GLY A 59 -4.52 -4.34 4.63
CA GLY A 59 -5.90 -4.72 4.91
C GLY A 59 -6.67 -5.01 3.62
N LEU A 60 -7.72 -5.82 3.74
CA LEU A 60 -8.70 -6.05 2.69
C LEU A 60 -10.05 -5.53 3.14
N ALA A 61 -10.81 -5.02 2.18
CA ALA A 61 -12.16 -4.54 2.35
C ALA A 61 -13.03 -5.07 1.22
N LYS A 62 -14.27 -5.40 1.56
CA LYS A 62 -15.32 -5.78 0.63
C LYS A 62 -16.56 -4.99 1.04
N ASP A 63 -17.23 -4.38 0.05
CA ASP A 63 -18.42 -3.55 0.25
C ASP A 63 -18.24 -2.44 1.30
N LEU A 64 -17.03 -1.85 1.36
CA LEU A 64 -16.70 -0.85 2.37
C LEU A 64 -17.43 0.47 2.08
N THR A 65 -18.31 0.84 3.00
CA THR A 65 -19.09 2.08 2.98
C THR A 65 -18.63 3.04 4.08
N GLY A 66 -18.93 4.34 3.90
CA GLY A 66 -18.56 5.39 4.85
C GLY A 66 -17.15 5.94 4.67
N MET A 67 -16.70 6.73 5.65
CA MET A 67 -15.40 7.39 5.65
C MET A 67 -14.42 6.65 6.57
N ILE A 68 -13.21 6.40 6.08
CA ILE A 68 -12.10 5.85 6.87
C ILE A 68 -10.84 6.69 6.67
N SER A 69 -9.90 6.61 7.61
CA SER A 69 -8.65 7.38 7.59
C SER A 69 -7.54 6.77 6.72
N LEU A 70 -7.76 5.61 6.11
CA LEU A 70 -6.76 4.93 5.26
C LEU A 70 -6.86 5.44 3.83
N ARG A 71 -5.94 6.34 3.47
CA ARG A 71 -5.95 7.04 2.18
C ARG A 71 -5.42 6.20 1.02
N ASN A 72 -4.48 5.30 1.29
CA ASN A 72 -4.00 4.36 0.27
C ASN A 72 -5.03 3.23 0.23
N ARG A 73 -6.00 3.35 -0.67
CA ARG A 73 -7.12 2.44 -0.85
C ARG A 73 -7.38 2.29 -2.33
N PHE A 74 -7.23 1.07 -2.84
CA PHE A 74 -7.31 0.81 -4.28
C PHE A 74 -8.05 -0.50 -4.54
N LYS A 75 -8.68 -0.58 -5.71
CA LYS A 75 -9.34 -1.80 -6.16
C LYS A 75 -8.31 -2.78 -6.73
N ALA A 76 -8.55 -4.07 -6.51
CA ALA A 76 -7.77 -5.14 -7.09
C ALA A 76 -8.63 -6.41 -7.22
N VAL A 77 -8.19 -7.34 -8.07
CA VAL A 77 -8.85 -8.64 -8.23
C VAL A 77 -8.07 -9.70 -7.48
N ILE A 78 -8.76 -10.51 -6.66
CA ILE A 78 -8.14 -11.66 -6.00
C ILE A 78 -7.74 -12.69 -7.05
N LYS A 79 -6.45 -13.06 -7.07
CA LYS A 79 -5.94 -14.13 -7.93
C LYS A 79 -5.90 -15.47 -7.22
N LYS A 80 -5.56 -15.46 -5.94
CA LYS A 80 -5.36 -16.67 -5.16
C LYS A 80 -5.54 -16.40 -3.67
N ILE A 81 -6.15 -17.36 -2.98
CA ILE A 81 -6.23 -17.38 -1.52
C ILE A 81 -5.57 -18.65 -1.00
N ASP A 82 -4.44 -18.50 -0.31
CA ASP A 82 -3.75 -19.58 0.41
C ASP A 82 -4.17 -19.52 1.90
N LYS A 83 -5.23 -20.25 2.26
CA LYS A 83 -5.79 -20.25 3.62
C LYS A 83 -5.16 -21.34 4.50
N GLY A 84 -4.45 -20.91 5.54
CA GLY A 84 -3.99 -21.78 6.63
C GLY A 84 -4.94 -21.79 7.82
N PRO A 85 -4.53 -22.42 8.94
CA PRO A 85 -5.37 -22.52 10.14
C PRO A 85 -5.53 -21.19 10.90
N ILE A 86 -4.50 -20.33 10.88
CA ILE A 86 -4.48 -19.05 11.62
C ILE A 86 -4.46 -17.85 10.68
N LEU A 87 -3.67 -17.94 9.61
CA LEU A 87 -3.47 -16.86 8.64
C LEU A 87 -3.94 -17.31 7.26
N ALA A 88 -4.33 -16.33 6.45
CA ALA A 88 -4.57 -16.49 5.03
C ALA A 88 -3.71 -15.49 4.27
N LYS A 89 -3.00 -15.98 3.25
CA LYS A 89 -2.33 -15.12 2.28
C LYS A 89 -3.24 -14.92 1.08
N VAL A 90 -3.55 -13.67 0.76
CA VAL A 90 -4.37 -13.29 -0.38
C VAL A 90 -3.46 -12.59 -1.39
N THR A 91 -3.36 -13.17 -2.58
CA THR A 91 -2.63 -12.59 -3.71
C THR A 91 -3.61 -11.83 -4.60
N LEU A 92 -3.34 -10.55 -4.82
CA LEU A 92 -4.14 -9.61 -5.58
C LEU A 92 -3.43 -9.20 -6.86
N ASP A 93 -4.21 -8.91 -7.89
CA ASP A 93 -3.77 -8.21 -9.10
C ASP A 93 -4.28 -6.78 -9.08
N TYR A 94 -3.35 -5.87 -8.86
CA TYR A 94 -3.54 -4.43 -8.86
C TYR A 94 -2.80 -3.86 -10.06
N LYS A 95 -3.53 -3.52 -11.14
CA LYS A 95 -2.95 -2.98 -12.39
C LYS A 95 -1.76 -3.79 -12.92
N HIS A 96 -1.88 -5.12 -12.96
CA HIS A 96 -0.80 -6.05 -13.36
C HIS A 96 0.38 -6.15 -12.39
N HIS A 97 0.30 -5.50 -11.22
CA HIS A 97 1.22 -5.72 -10.10
C HIS A 97 0.63 -6.69 -9.10
N THR A 98 1.48 -7.60 -8.62
CA THR A 98 1.12 -8.49 -7.53
C THR A 98 1.20 -7.75 -6.20
N ILE A 99 0.08 -7.69 -5.47
CA ILE A 99 0.03 -7.27 -4.07
C ILE A 99 -0.36 -8.48 -3.23
N GLU A 100 0.40 -8.76 -2.19
CA GLU A 100 0.09 -9.80 -1.21
C GLU A 100 -0.40 -9.15 0.10
N SER A 101 -1.46 -9.72 0.65
CA SER A 101 -2.01 -9.40 1.96
C SER A 101 -1.99 -10.63 2.84
N ILE A 102 -1.51 -10.50 4.08
CA ILE A 102 -1.59 -11.55 5.11
C ILE A 102 -2.59 -11.07 6.16
N ILE A 103 -3.76 -11.72 6.19
CA ILE A 103 -4.82 -11.47 7.18
C ILE A 103 -5.09 -12.73 7.99
N SER A 104 -5.93 -12.64 9.03
CA SER A 104 -6.37 -13.84 9.74
C SER A 104 -7.23 -14.74 8.85
N ALA A 105 -7.10 -16.05 9.00
CA ALA A 105 -7.93 -17.03 8.31
C ALA A 105 -9.42 -16.87 8.67
N GLN A 106 -9.69 -16.38 9.89
CA GLN A 106 -11.03 -16.01 10.35
C GLN A 106 -11.60 -14.84 9.54
N SER A 107 -10.84 -13.75 9.38
CA SER A 107 -11.26 -12.58 8.61
C SER A 107 -11.54 -12.94 7.14
N ALA A 108 -10.62 -13.69 6.51
CA ALA A 108 -10.83 -14.17 5.14
C ALA A 108 -12.12 -15.01 5.00
N GLY A 109 -12.43 -15.83 6.01
CA GLY A 109 -13.67 -16.60 6.07
C GLY A 109 -14.92 -15.75 6.28
N GLN A 110 -14.89 -14.79 7.21
CA GLN A 110 -16.02 -13.89 7.49
C GLN A 110 -16.36 -12.99 6.31
N MET A 111 -15.35 -12.54 5.57
CA MET A 111 -15.52 -11.75 4.34
C MET A 111 -15.98 -12.60 3.15
N MET A 112 -15.96 -13.94 3.28
CA MET A 112 -16.28 -14.89 2.22
C MET A 112 -15.50 -14.63 0.93
N LEU A 113 -14.20 -14.33 1.06
CA LEU A 113 -13.35 -13.99 -0.08
C LEU A 113 -13.26 -15.15 -1.07
N LYS A 114 -13.31 -14.85 -2.36
CA LYS A 114 -13.19 -15.84 -3.45
C LYS A 114 -12.18 -15.39 -4.50
N ASP A 115 -11.57 -16.37 -5.17
CA ASP A 115 -10.77 -16.09 -6.35
C ASP A 115 -11.61 -15.39 -7.42
N LYS A 116 -10.97 -14.49 -8.18
CA LYS A 116 -11.55 -13.64 -9.25
C LYS A 116 -12.55 -12.59 -8.77
N GLU A 117 -12.67 -12.39 -7.47
CA GLU A 117 -13.49 -11.34 -6.87
C GLU A 117 -12.75 -9.99 -6.85
N GLU A 118 -13.46 -8.89 -7.10
CA GLU A 118 -12.94 -7.54 -6.87
C GLU A 118 -13.05 -7.20 -5.37
N VAL A 119 -11.94 -6.73 -4.80
CA VAL A 119 -11.87 -6.22 -3.43
C VAL A 119 -11.11 -4.90 -3.43
N GLU A 120 -11.18 -4.21 -2.30
CA GLU A 120 -10.33 -3.07 -2.02
C GLU A 120 -9.21 -3.49 -1.08
N TRP A 121 -7.99 -3.08 -1.40
CA TRP A 121 -6.86 -3.24 -0.49
C TRP A 121 -6.43 -1.87 0.00
N LEU A 122 -5.95 -1.85 1.24
CA LEU A 122 -5.65 -0.62 1.94
C LEU A 122 -4.40 -0.79 2.79
N VAL A 123 -3.58 0.26 2.86
CA VAL A 123 -2.38 0.31 3.70
C VAL A 123 -2.27 1.70 4.33
N LYS A 124 -1.93 1.78 5.61
CA LYS A 124 -1.79 3.08 6.25
C LYS A 124 -0.59 3.85 5.67
N THR A 125 -0.72 5.17 5.59
CA THR A 125 0.31 6.06 5.06
C THR A 125 1.66 5.92 5.78
N ASN A 126 1.67 5.63 7.08
CA ASN A 126 2.89 5.42 7.88
C ASN A 126 3.53 4.03 7.70
N GLU A 127 2.84 3.08 7.07
CA GLU A 127 3.38 1.74 6.76
C GLU A 127 3.95 1.64 5.33
N VAL A 128 3.80 2.72 4.55
CA VAL A 128 4.40 2.84 3.21
C VAL A 128 5.75 3.52 3.34
N THR A 129 6.83 2.77 3.13
CA THR A 129 8.21 3.28 3.07
C THR A 129 8.57 3.61 1.63
N LEU A 130 9.37 4.66 1.43
CA LEU A 130 9.95 4.99 0.13
C LEU A 130 11.41 4.54 0.08
N MET A 131 11.81 4.02 -1.07
CA MET A 131 13.20 3.72 -1.42
C MET A 131 13.53 4.43 -2.73
N LYS A 132 14.65 5.16 -2.76
CA LYS A 132 15.17 5.72 -4.00
C LYS A 132 15.63 4.61 -4.93
N ASN A 133 15.29 4.73 -6.21
CA ASN A 133 15.89 3.86 -7.21
C ASN A 133 17.33 4.33 -7.46
N PRO A 134 18.30 3.42 -7.67
CA PRO A 134 19.64 3.80 -8.10
C PRO A 134 19.55 4.65 -9.39
N ALA A 135 20.41 5.65 -9.49
CA ALA A 135 20.61 6.41 -10.71
C ALA A 135 21.23 5.53 -11.81
#